data_AF-A0A9X4QP73-F1
#
_entry.id   AF-A0A9X4QP73-F1
#
_cell.length_a   1.000
_cell.length_b   1.000
_cell.length_c   1.000
_cell.angle_alpha   90.00
_cell.angle_beta   90.00
_cell.angle_gamma   90.00
#
_symmetry.space_group_name_H-M   'P 1'
#
loop_
_entity.id
_entity.type
_entity.pdbx_description
1 polymer ?
#
loop_
_entity_poly.entity_id
_entity_poly.type
_entity_poly.pdbx_seq_one_letter_code
_entity_poly.pdbx_strand_id
1 'polypeptide(L)'
;MFGPISGSIDDPTDIKNLMVDDCIVNPYNIIIQHVVGSSTRMINALGESNMKILFFGRGVVSTQYAWAFEQAGHTVEFYVRKGRKETFGSRIELEMWDARKGKKLIKESWNVNLHEEILPNYDLIIVSVNTEQLPEAAQFLSTAAGNTPILLFNNIWQDLKSSIAPLSMNNVVFGFPGAGGGIADNKLRGGFLKMVLLENPRAGTEPINNKVKALFESAHFKINWVKDMQNWLWNHFARNAAMEAEVLKRGKFPSDPEPKRTPFPMLG
;
A
#
# COMPACT_ATOMS: atom_id res chain seq x y z
N MET A 1 -83.51 0.67 -26.08
CA MET A 1 -84.90 0.43 -25.68
C MET A 1 -84.92 -0.72 -24.69
N PHE A 2 -85.50 -0.46 -23.52
CA PHE A 2 -86.11 -1.38 -22.55
C PHE A 2 -85.31 -2.59 -22.01
N GLY A 3 -85.18 -2.63 -20.68
CA GLY A 3 -84.64 -3.74 -19.88
C GLY A 3 -85.62 -4.91 -19.69
N PRO A 4 -85.70 -5.61 -18.54
CA PRO A 4 -84.81 -5.60 -17.37
C PRO A 4 -84.27 -6.99 -16.93
N ILE A 5 -83.14 -6.93 -16.23
CA ILE A 5 -82.72 -7.65 -14.99
C ILE A 5 -83.37 -9.01 -14.65
N SER A 6 -82.55 -10.06 -14.58
CA SER A 6 -82.54 -11.01 -13.45
C SER A 6 -81.20 -11.75 -13.37
N GLY A 7 -80.70 -12.01 -12.16
CA GLY A 7 -79.53 -12.86 -11.91
C GLY A 7 -78.47 -12.25 -11.01
N SER A 8 -78.75 -12.18 -9.70
CA SER A 8 -77.79 -11.94 -8.63
C SER A 8 -76.87 -13.15 -8.44
N ILE A 9 -75.56 -12.93 -8.40
CA ILE A 9 -74.62 -13.79 -7.66
C ILE A 9 -73.73 -12.86 -6.85
N ASP A 10 -73.86 -13.03 -5.54
CA ASP A 10 -73.04 -12.46 -4.47
C ASP A 10 -71.63 -13.06 -4.52
N ASP A 11 -70.71 -12.42 -5.24
CA ASP A 11 -69.26 -12.40 -4.92
C ASP A 11 -68.51 -11.46 -5.90
N PRO A 12 -68.00 -10.28 -5.47
CA PRO A 12 -67.08 -9.48 -6.27
C PRO A 12 -65.65 -9.58 -5.72
N THR A 13 -64.94 -10.62 -6.15
CA THR A 13 -63.52 -10.55 -6.49
C THR A 13 -63.25 -9.37 -7.45
N ASP A 14 -62.01 -8.90 -7.54
CA ASP A 14 -61.47 -8.11 -8.65
C ASP A 14 -61.89 -6.63 -8.81
N ILE A 15 -61.40 -5.72 -7.96
CA ILE A 15 -60.98 -4.39 -8.42
C ILE A 15 -59.80 -3.88 -7.57
N LYS A 16 -58.60 -3.80 -8.16
CA LYS A 16 -57.61 -2.68 -8.05
C LYS A 16 -56.17 -3.14 -8.29
N ASN A 17 -55.84 -3.34 -9.55
CA ASN A 17 -54.64 -2.68 -10.11
C ASN A 17 -55.09 -1.27 -10.51
N LEU A 18 -54.82 -0.29 -9.66
CA LEU A 18 -54.77 1.13 -10.01
C LEU A 18 -53.82 1.80 -9.00
N MET A 19 -52.65 2.16 -9.51
CA MET A 19 -51.61 2.92 -8.82
C MET A 19 -52.18 4.18 -8.14
N VAL A 20 -51.58 4.57 -7.01
CA VAL A 20 -50.78 5.80 -6.83
C VAL A 20 -50.66 6.09 -5.30
N ASP A 21 -49.40 6.26 -4.88
CA ASP A 21 -48.88 6.96 -3.69
C ASP A 21 -49.42 6.63 -2.28
N ASP A 22 -48.58 6.01 -1.45
CA ASP A 22 -47.92 6.75 -0.36
C ASP A 22 -46.89 5.89 0.39
N CYS A 23 -45.68 6.43 0.49
CA CYS A 23 -44.60 5.91 1.30
C CYS A 23 -44.95 6.05 2.80
N ILE A 24 -45.08 4.94 3.51
CA ILE A 24 -44.80 4.93 4.96
C ILE A 24 -43.74 3.86 5.20
N VAL A 25 -42.49 4.22 4.89
CA VAL A 25 -41.32 3.49 5.37
C VAL A 25 -41.15 3.88 6.83
N ASN A 26 -41.39 2.93 7.73
CA ASN A 26 -41.24 3.11 9.18
C ASN A 26 -39.83 3.67 9.49
N PRO A 27 -39.69 4.88 10.04
CA PRO A 27 -38.40 5.54 10.26
C PRO A 27 -37.49 4.76 11.23
N TYR A 28 -38.05 3.90 12.08
CA TYR A 28 -37.27 3.05 12.98
C TYR A 28 -36.52 1.91 12.25
N ASN A 29 -37.05 1.41 11.12
CA ASN A 29 -36.39 0.33 10.36
C ASN A 29 -35.25 0.84 9.47
N ILE A 30 -35.31 2.08 8.98
CA ILE A 30 -34.20 2.71 8.25
C ILE A 30 -33.05 3.02 9.21
N ILE A 31 -33.34 3.51 10.42
CA ILE A 31 -32.32 3.81 11.43
C ILE A 31 -31.64 2.53 11.88
N ILE A 32 -32.36 1.42 12.11
CA ILE A 32 -31.73 0.16 12.50
C ILE A 32 -30.88 -0.42 11.35
N GLN A 33 -31.30 -0.35 10.08
CA GLN A 33 -30.43 -0.80 8.98
C GLN A 33 -29.21 0.12 8.76
N HIS A 34 -29.33 1.44 8.96
CA HIS A 34 -28.19 2.37 8.86
C HIS A 34 -27.24 2.25 10.05
N VAL A 35 -27.76 2.03 11.26
CA VAL A 35 -26.97 1.87 12.49
C VAL A 35 -26.35 0.49 12.54
N VAL A 36 -27.04 -0.58 12.14
CA VAL A 36 -26.46 -1.93 12.05
C VAL A 36 -25.52 -2.04 10.85
N GLY A 37 -25.77 -1.35 9.73
CA GLY A 37 -24.85 -1.27 8.58
C GLY A 37 -23.61 -0.41 8.85
N SER A 38 -23.75 0.71 9.58
CA SER A 38 -22.62 1.53 10.04
C SER A 38 -21.87 0.86 11.17
N SER A 39 -22.57 0.18 12.08
CA SER A 39 -21.94 -0.60 13.14
C SER A 39 -21.22 -1.79 12.51
N THR A 40 -21.83 -2.59 11.61
CA THR A 40 -21.15 -3.67 10.86
C THR A 40 -19.92 -3.18 10.07
N ARG A 41 -19.98 -1.97 9.47
CA ARG A 41 -18.79 -1.31 8.88
C ARG A 41 -17.76 -0.88 9.93
N MET A 42 -18.19 -0.43 11.11
CA MET A 42 -17.33 -0.07 12.25
C MET A 42 -16.73 -1.30 12.95
N ILE A 43 -17.46 -2.39 13.19
CA ILE A 43 -16.93 -3.66 13.76
C ILE A 43 -16.05 -4.39 12.75
N ASN A 44 -16.30 -4.27 11.44
CA ASN A 44 -15.33 -4.72 10.43
C ASN A 44 -14.09 -3.81 10.36
N ALA A 45 -14.23 -2.50 10.63
CA ALA A 45 -13.08 -1.58 10.77
C ALA A 45 -12.31 -1.77 12.10
N LEU A 46 -12.96 -2.29 13.14
CA LEU A 46 -12.34 -2.68 14.41
C LEU A 46 -11.68 -4.07 14.35
N GLY A 47 -11.74 -4.75 13.20
CA GLY A 47 -11.02 -5.99 12.89
C GLY A 47 -9.71 -5.78 12.12
N GLU A 48 -9.34 -4.56 11.74
CA GLU A 48 -8.00 -4.25 11.24
C GLU A 48 -7.12 -3.87 12.44
N SER A 49 -6.39 -4.85 12.98
CA SER A 49 -5.46 -4.60 14.08
C SER A 49 -4.50 -3.46 13.69
N ASN A 50 -4.56 -2.34 14.41
CA ASN A 50 -3.54 -1.29 14.33
C ASN A 50 -2.16 -1.92 14.57
N MET A 51 -1.38 -2.10 13.51
CA MET A 51 -0.04 -2.67 13.59
C MET A 51 0.97 -1.65 14.09
N LYS A 52 1.89 -2.10 14.95
CA LYS A 52 3.12 -1.38 15.27
C LYS A 52 4.24 -1.81 14.34
N ILE A 53 4.72 -0.89 13.51
CA ILE A 53 5.64 -1.17 12.41
C ILE A 53 6.94 -0.41 12.62
N LEU A 54 8.06 -1.13 12.59
CA LEU A 54 9.38 -0.53 12.58
C LEU A 54 9.93 -0.49 11.16
N PHE A 55 10.32 0.70 10.70
CA PHE A 55 11.10 0.87 9.49
C PHE A 55 12.58 0.89 9.80
N PHE A 56 13.34 -0.05 9.24
CA PHE A 56 14.79 -0.10 9.38
C PHE A 56 15.44 0.88 8.40
N GLY A 57 15.81 2.05 8.93
CA GLY A 57 16.33 3.18 8.16
C GLY A 57 15.24 4.15 7.70
N ARG A 58 15.56 5.45 7.70
CA ARG A 58 14.70 6.54 7.22
C ARG A 58 15.09 6.97 5.80
N GLY A 59 15.01 6.04 4.87
CA GLY A 59 15.25 6.27 3.44
C GLY A 59 14.00 6.77 2.69
N VAL A 60 14.14 6.95 1.38
CA VAL A 60 13.06 7.39 0.47
C VAL A 60 11.86 6.45 0.51
N VAL A 61 12.10 5.14 0.36
CA VAL A 61 11.05 4.12 0.39
C VAL A 61 10.45 4.03 1.79
N SER A 62 11.27 3.86 2.82
CA SER A 62 10.79 3.77 4.21
C SER A 62 9.90 4.95 4.59
N THR A 63 10.32 6.18 4.28
CA THR A 63 9.54 7.39 4.60
C THR A 63 8.18 7.39 3.90
N GLN A 64 8.15 7.06 2.61
CA GLN A 64 6.92 7.05 1.82
C GLN A 64 5.90 6.03 2.31
N TYR A 65 6.33 4.80 2.56
CA TYR A 65 5.44 3.74 2.99
C TYR A 65 5.06 3.88 4.48
N ALA A 66 5.95 4.38 5.33
CA ALA A 66 5.63 4.69 6.71
C ALA A 66 4.56 5.77 6.79
N TRP A 67 4.69 6.86 6.02
CA TRP A 67 3.64 7.86 5.92
C TRP A 67 2.32 7.23 5.46
N ALA A 68 2.36 6.42 4.41
CA ALA A 68 1.18 5.77 3.86
C ALA A 68 0.46 4.86 4.87
N PHE A 69 1.19 4.15 5.73
CA PHE A 69 0.63 3.30 6.78
C PHE A 69 0.15 4.09 7.99
N GLU A 70 0.83 5.17 8.38
CA GLU A 70 0.35 6.06 9.43
C GLU A 70 -0.99 6.71 9.05
N GLN A 71 -1.12 7.16 7.79
CA GLN A 71 -2.38 7.68 7.27
C GLN A 71 -3.50 6.62 7.21
N ALA A 72 -3.15 5.33 7.27
CA ALA A 72 -4.11 4.22 7.39
C ALA A 72 -4.42 3.86 8.86
N GLY A 73 -3.86 4.60 9.83
CA GLY A 73 -4.10 4.39 11.26
C GLY A 73 -3.11 3.45 11.95
N HIS A 74 -2.01 3.08 11.29
CA HIS A 74 -0.96 2.25 11.89
C HIS A 74 0.05 3.06 12.68
N THR A 75 0.69 2.44 13.67
CA THR A 75 1.80 3.06 14.40
C THR A 75 3.10 2.80 13.66
N VAL A 76 3.78 3.86 13.22
CA VAL A 76 5.06 3.75 12.50
C VAL A 76 6.19 4.42 13.25
N GLU A 77 7.31 3.71 13.34
CA GLU A 77 8.54 4.18 13.98
C GLU A 77 9.73 3.84 13.09
N PHE A 78 10.84 4.56 13.22
CA PHE A 78 12.06 4.29 12.46
C PHE A 78 13.21 3.95 13.37
N TYR A 79 13.94 2.90 13.01
CA TYR A 79 15.29 2.67 13.52
C TYR A 79 16.29 3.43 12.65
N VAL A 80 17.22 4.14 13.26
CA VAL A 80 18.34 4.81 12.61
C VAL A 80 19.64 4.52 13.37
N ARG A 81 20.79 4.59 12.67
CA ARG A 81 22.09 4.39 13.33
C ARG A 81 22.33 5.47 14.39
N LYS A 82 23.12 5.15 15.41
CA LYS A 82 23.52 6.08 16.49
C LYS A 82 23.99 7.44 15.96
N GLY A 83 23.53 8.52 16.60
CA GLY A 83 23.76 9.92 16.21
C GLY A 83 22.90 10.44 15.05
N ARG A 84 22.20 9.57 14.32
CA ARG A 84 21.35 10.00 13.20
C ARG A 84 20.03 10.60 13.67
N LYS A 85 19.55 10.27 14.87
CA LYS A 85 18.33 10.86 15.43
C LYS A 85 18.45 12.37 15.57
N GLU A 86 19.55 12.85 16.15
CA GLU A 86 19.82 14.30 16.28
C GLU A 86 20.00 14.96 14.90
N THR A 87 20.74 14.30 14.00
CA THR A 87 20.98 14.82 12.64
C THR A 87 19.68 14.99 11.84
N PHE A 88 18.75 14.05 11.99
CA PHE A 88 17.50 14.03 11.24
C PHE A 88 16.39 14.87 11.87
N GLY A 89 16.42 15.03 13.20
CA GLY A 89 15.32 15.64 13.94
C GLY A 89 14.06 14.79 13.92
N SER A 90 12.99 15.34 14.51
CA SER A 90 11.69 14.66 14.65
C SER A 90 10.71 14.96 13.52
N ARG A 91 11.16 15.57 12.42
CA ARG A 91 10.30 16.03 11.33
C ARG A 91 10.98 15.82 9.99
N ILE A 92 10.19 15.62 8.94
CA ILE A 92 10.63 15.56 7.54
C ILE A 92 9.65 16.35 6.67
N GLU A 93 10.16 17.12 5.72
CA GLU A 93 9.32 17.78 4.73
C GLU A 93 9.00 16.81 3.59
N LEU A 94 7.75 16.72 3.20
CA LEU A 94 7.28 15.84 2.14
C LEU A 94 6.85 16.66 0.93
N GLU A 95 7.36 16.28 -0.25
CA GLU A 95 6.86 16.72 -1.54
C GLU A 95 6.80 15.50 -2.47
N MET A 96 5.70 14.75 -2.41
CA MET A 96 5.62 13.45 -3.07
C MET A 96 4.29 13.19 -3.77
N TRP A 97 4.33 12.39 -4.83
CA TRP A 97 3.14 11.93 -5.54
C TRP A 97 2.61 10.62 -4.96
N ASP A 98 1.35 10.61 -4.56
CA ASP A 98 0.60 9.41 -4.19
C ASP A 98 -0.30 9.00 -5.37
N ALA A 99 -0.08 7.82 -5.94
CA ALA A 99 -0.86 7.31 -7.07
C ALA A 99 -1.98 6.32 -6.67
N ARG A 100 -2.21 6.05 -5.37
CA ARG A 100 -3.17 5.00 -4.92
C ARG A 100 -4.62 5.33 -5.26
N LYS A 101 -5.03 6.58 -5.05
CA LYS A 101 -6.39 7.10 -5.21
C LYS A 101 -6.48 8.19 -6.29
N GLY A 102 -5.78 7.96 -7.41
CA GLY A 102 -5.52 9.00 -8.40
C GLY A 102 -4.30 9.84 -8.00
N LYS A 103 -3.55 10.35 -8.98
CA LYS A 103 -2.28 11.05 -8.75
C LYS A 103 -2.51 12.32 -7.93
N LYS A 104 -2.12 12.32 -6.65
CA LYS A 104 -2.23 13.44 -5.72
C LYS A 104 -0.84 13.90 -5.28
N LEU A 105 -0.61 15.21 -5.28
CA LEU A 105 0.61 15.80 -4.72
C LEU A 105 0.42 16.01 -3.21
N ILE A 106 1.33 15.48 -2.41
CA ILE A 106 1.42 15.67 -0.97
C ILE A 106 2.52 16.70 -0.71
N LYS A 107 2.17 17.77 0.00
CA LYS A 107 3.07 18.84 0.44
C LYS A 107 2.77 19.17 1.89
N GLU A 108 3.53 18.58 2.78
CA GLU A 108 3.33 18.75 4.21
C GLU A 108 4.62 18.49 4.96
N SER A 109 4.63 18.87 6.22
CA SER A 109 5.67 18.40 7.12
C SER A 109 5.13 17.32 8.02
N TRP A 110 5.91 16.27 8.16
CA TRP A 110 5.48 15.08 8.85
C TRP A 110 6.38 14.81 10.06
N ASN A 111 5.77 14.62 11.22
CA ASN A 111 6.51 14.27 12.43
C ASN A 111 6.82 12.77 12.42
N VAL A 112 8.04 12.41 12.80
CA VAL A 112 8.51 11.03 12.79
C VAL A 112 9.15 10.64 14.11
N ASN A 113 8.92 9.39 14.53
CA ASN A 113 9.53 8.82 15.73
C ASN A 113 10.79 8.05 15.33
N LEU A 114 11.94 8.52 15.84
CA LEU A 114 13.24 7.93 15.56
C LEU A 114 13.81 7.27 16.82
N HIS A 115 14.31 6.05 16.65
CA HIS A 115 14.99 5.26 17.66
C HIS A 115 16.37 4.87 17.18
N GLU A 116 17.35 4.86 18.09
CA GLU A 116 18.71 4.39 17.82
C GLU A 116 18.94 2.97 18.36
N GLU A 117 17.87 2.38 18.90
CA GLU A 117 17.78 1.01 19.40
C GLU A 117 16.43 0.43 18.94
N ILE A 118 16.37 -0.89 18.73
CA ILE A 118 15.11 -1.57 18.39
C ILE A 118 14.36 -1.86 19.69
N LEU A 119 13.21 -1.22 19.87
CA LEU A 119 12.31 -1.47 20.99
C LEU A 119 11.57 -2.82 20.82
N PRO A 120 11.04 -3.42 21.90
CA PRO A 120 10.24 -4.63 21.78
C PRO A 120 8.85 -4.36 21.20
N ASN A 121 8.14 -5.44 20.85
CA ASN A 121 6.71 -5.47 20.50
C ASN A 121 6.34 -4.79 19.17
N TYR A 122 7.17 -4.93 18.13
CA TYR A 122 6.75 -4.64 16.76
C TYR A 122 6.06 -5.85 16.13
N ASP A 123 4.98 -5.59 15.39
CA ASP A 123 4.23 -6.60 14.64
C ASP A 123 4.90 -6.99 13.32
N LEU A 124 5.71 -6.06 12.78
CA LEU A 124 6.45 -6.19 11.53
C LEU A 124 7.64 -5.20 11.50
N ILE A 125 8.78 -5.66 11.00
CA ILE A 125 9.90 -4.80 10.62
C ILE A 125 9.94 -4.71 9.09
N ILE A 126 10.01 -3.49 8.53
CA ILE A 126 10.17 -3.26 7.11
C ILE A 126 11.56 -2.71 6.85
N VAL A 127 12.34 -3.41 6.05
CA VAL A 127 13.72 -3.03 5.72
C VAL A 127 13.74 -2.48 4.31
N SER A 128 14.15 -1.21 4.18
CA SER A 128 14.49 -0.63 2.89
C SER A 128 15.79 0.15 3.00
N VAL A 129 16.89 -0.48 2.55
CA VAL A 129 18.25 0.02 2.64
C VAL A 129 18.96 -0.15 1.30
N ASN A 130 20.07 0.55 1.11
CA ASN A 130 20.89 0.32 -0.07
C ASN A 130 21.38 -1.13 -0.11
N THR A 131 21.51 -1.69 -1.31
CA THR A 131 21.85 -3.11 -1.50
C THR A 131 23.16 -3.49 -0.80
N GLU A 132 24.16 -2.60 -0.80
CA GLU A 132 25.45 -2.78 -0.11
C GLU A 132 25.33 -2.83 1.43
N GLN A 133 24.27 -2.24 1.98
CA GLN A 133 24.03 -2.19 3.42
C GLN A 133 23.18 -3.38 3.91
N LEU A 134 22.61 -4.15 2.99
CA LEU A 134 21.70 -5.24 3.33
C LEU A 134 22.38 -6.34 4.17
N PRO A 135 23.61 -6.81 3.88
CA PRO A 135 24.28 -7.82 4.71
C PRO A 135 24.51 -7.34 6.15
N GLU A 136 24.97 -6.11 6.33
CA GLU A 136 25.17 -5.50 7.67
C GLU A 136 23.84 -5.38 8.43
N ALA A 137 22.78 -4.94 7.73
CA ALA A 137 21.44 -4.84 8.30
C ALA A 137 20.89 -6.21 8.71
N ALA A 138 21.05 -7.24 7.87
CA ALA A 138 20.63 -8.60 8.16
C ALA A 138 21.36 -9.17 9.37
N GLN A 139 22.68 -8.96 9.46
CA GLN A 139 23.47 -9.38 10.61
C GLN A 139 22.98 -8.73 11.91
N PHE A 140 22.74 -7.42 11.90
CA PHE A 140 22.20 -6.71 13.07
C PHE A 140 20.79 -7.19 13.47
N LEU A 141 19.90 -7.34 12.48
CA LEU A 141 18.52 -7.78 12.72
C LEU A 141 18.45 -9.21 13.24
N SER A 142 19.40 -10.07 12.87
CA SER A 142 19.44 -11.46 13.36
C SER A 142 19.54 -11.56 14.88
N THR A 143 20.11 -10.54 15.54
CA THR A 143 20.20 -10.46 17.00
C THR A 143 19.16 -9.54 17.62
N ALA A 144 18.79 -8.45 16.94
CA ALA A 144 17.95 -7.40 17.51
C ALA A 144 16.44 -7.57 17.24
N ALA A 145 16.05 -8.26 16.16
CA ALA A 145 14.65 -8.39 15.75
C ALA A 145 13.87 -9.43 16.55
N GLY A 146 14.54 -10.31 17.29
CA GLY A 146 13.92 -11.46 17.94
C GLY A 146 13.13 -12.31 16.94
N ASN A 147 11.84 -12.56 17.23
CA ASN A 147 10.93 -13.30 16.37
C ASN A 147 9.99 -12.39 15.55
N THR A 148 10.22 -11.08 15.54
CA THR A 148 9.37 -10.17 14.75
C THR A 148 9.56 -10.46 13.26
N PRO A 149 8.48 -10.64 12.49
CA PRO A 149 8.59 -10.91 11.06
C PRO A 149 9.16 -9.71 10.31
N ILE A 150 9.87 -9.99 9.22
CA ILE A 150 10.58 -8.99 8.44
C ILE A 150 10.05 -8.97 7.00
N LEU A 151 9.70 -7.78 6.50
CA LEU A 151 9.52 -7.53 5.07
C LEU A 151 10.78 -6.86 4.53
N LEU A 152 11.47 -7.53 3.61
CA LEU A 152 12.54 -6.92 2.83
C LEU A 152 11.96 -6.25 1.60
N PHE A 153 12.11 -4.93 1.53
CA PHE A 153 11.47 -4.08 0.53
C PHE A 153 12.54 -3.30 -0.25
N ASN A 154 13.39 -4.07 -0.94
CA ASN A 154 14.64 -3.62 -1.56
C ASN A 154 14.72 -4.02 -3.04
N ASN A 155 15.54 -3.29 -3.80
CA ASN A 155 16.02 -3.73 -5.10
C ASN A 155 17.31 -4.55 -4.90
N ILE A 156 17.22 -5.88 -4.88
CA ILE A 156 18.33 -6.80 -4.59
C ILE A 156 18.78 -7.46 -5.89
N TRP A 157 20.08 -7.41 -6.19
CA TRP A 157 20.63 -8.09 -7.38
C TRP A 157 21.37 -9.38 -7.02
N GLN A 158 21.81 -9.53 -5.78
CA GLN A 158 22.44 -10.74 -5.28
C GLN A 158 21.40 -11.86 -5.10
N ASP A 159 21.89 -13.07 -4.82
CA ASP A 159 21.03 -14.16 -4.37
C ASP A 159 20.32 -13.80 -3.07
N LEU A 160 19.00 -13.98 -3.03
CA LEU A 160 18.17 -13.50 -1.92
C LEU A 160 18.56 -14.16 -0.60
N LYS A 161 18.70 -15.49 -0.59
CA LYS A 161 18.99 -16.26 0.63
C LYS A 161 20.33 -15.87 1.24
N SER A 162 21.37 -15.74 0.41
CA SER A 162 22.70 -15.35 0.87
C SER A 162 22.77 -13.88 1.29
N SER A 163 22.07 -12.97 0.59
CA SER A 163 22.07 -11.53 0.90
C SER A 163 21.49 -11.19 2.28
N ILE A 164 20.66 -12.10 2.83
CA ILE A 164 19.98 -11.90 4.11
C ILE A 164 20.54 -12.77 5.22
N ALA A 165 21.55 -13.60 4.94
CA ALA A 165 22.17 -14.42 5.98
C ALA A 165 22.71 -13.49 7.09
N PRO A 166 22.45 -13.78 8.37
CA PRO A 166 21.95 -15.04 8.92
C PRO A 166 20.43 -15.10 9.22
N LEU A 167 19.61 -14.19 8.68
CA LEU A 167 18.16 -14.22 8.88
C LEU A 167 17.51 -15.51 8.32
N SER A 168 16.48 -15.99 9.00
CA SER A 168 15.70 -17.14 8.56
C SER A 168 14.73 -16.76 7.44
N MET A 169 14.79 -17.48 6.32
CA MET A 169 13.84 -17.37 5.20
C MET A 169 12.38 -17.60 5.61
N ASN A 170 12.14 -18.28 6.74
CA ASN A 170 10.79 -18.55 7.25
C ASN A 170 10.21 -17.36 8.04
N ASN A 171 11.04 -16.40 8.43
CA ASN A 171 10.61 -15.19 9.15
C ASN A 171 10.70 -13.93 8.27
N VAL A 172 11.06 -14.09 6.99
CA VAL A 172 11.25 -13.01 6.04
C VAL A 172 10.23 -13.16 4.90
N VAL A 173 9.67 -12.05 4.44
CA VAL A 173 8.95 -11.95 3.17
C VAL A 173 9.66 -10.93 2.29
N PHE A 174 9.78 -11.22 0.99
CA PHE A 174 10.36 -10.32 0.01
C PHE A 174 9.27 -9.55 -0.75
N GLY A 175 9.53 -8.27 -0.96
CA GLY A 175 8.70 -7.41 -1.78
C GLY A 175 9.54 -6.37 -2.51
N PHE A 176 8.91 -5.73 -3.49
CA PHE A 176 9.52 -4.64 -4.23
C PHE A 176 8.65 -3.37 -4.18
N PRO A 177 9.23 -2.22 -3.80
CA PRO A 177 8.52 -0.95 -3.76
C PRO A 177 8.30 -0.41 -5.16
N GLY A 178 7.05 -0.10 -5.50
CA GLY A 178 6.73 0.73 -6.66
C GLY A 178 6.98 2.22 -6.37
N ALA A 179 8.17 2.60 -5.89
CA ALA A 179 8.45 3.96 -5.43
C ALA A 179 9.82 4.48 -5.88
N GLY A 180 9.96 5.80 -5.94
CA GLY A 180 11.21 6.47 -6.27
C GLY A 180 11.29 7.88 -5.71
N GLY A 181 12.48 8.48 -5.80
CA GLY A 181 12.73 9.84 -5.31
C GLY A 181 14.09 10.00 -4.66
N GLY A 182 14.26 11.13 -3.98
CA GLY A 182 15.46 11.48 -3.22
C GLY A 182 15.12 12.24 -1.94
N ILE A 183 16.03 12.19 -0.99
CA ILE A 183 16.00 13.03 0.22
C ILE A 183 17.23 13.93 0.18
N ALA A 184 17.00 15.24 0.26
CA ALA A 184 18.03 16.26 0.41
C ALA A 184 17.52 17.33 1.38
N ASP A 185 18.39 17.85 2.23
CA ASP A 185 18.05 18.88 3.23
C ASP A 185 16.83 18.54 4.09
N ASN A 186 16.75 17.28 4.51
CA ASN A 186 15.63 16.73 5.27
C ASN A 186 14.25 16.91 4.60
N LYS A 187 14.23 16.97 3.27
CA LYS A 187 13.04 17.03 2.44
C LYS A 187 13.01 15.87 1.44
N LEU A 188 11.94 15.09 1.47
CA LEU A 188 11.67 14.04 0.50
C LEU A 188 11.02 14.64 -0.74
N ARG A 189 11.59 14.33 -1.91
CA ARG A 189 10.98 14.58 -3.22
C ARG A 189 10.86 13.28 -3.98
N GLY A 190 9.64 12.88 -4.36
CA GLY A 190 9.45 11.58 -4.99
C GLY A 190 7.99 11.18 -5.21
N GLY A 191 7.73 9.89 -5.13
CA GLY A 191 6.38 9.35 -5.18
C GLY A 191 6.35 7.84 -5.33
N PHE A 192 5.17 7.29 -5.06
CA PHE A 192 4.92 5.87 -5.15
C PHE A 192 3.68 5.56 -5.97
N LEU A 193 3.73 4.39 -6.59
CA LEU A 193 2.70 3.82 -7.42
C LEU A 193 1.67 3.10 -6.55
N LYS A 194 0.49 2.90 -7.14
CA LYS A 194 -0.60 2.14 -6.51
C LYS A 194 -0.25 0.67 -6.26
N MET A 195 0.62 0.10 -7.09
CA MET A 195 0.94 -1.32 -7.07
C MET A 195 2.27 -1.56 -6.38
N VAL A 196 2.29 -2.52 -5.46
CA VAL A 196 3.51 -3.12 -4.89
C VAL A 196 3.62 -4.56 -5.35
N LEU A 197 4.84 -5.08 -5.36
CA LEU A 197 5.05 -6.49 -5.64
C LEU A 197 5.42 -7.21 -4.36
N LEU A 198 4.76 -8.35 -4.11
CA LEU A 198 5.08 -9.24 -3.02
C LEU A 198 5.34 -10.62 -3.60
N GLU A 199 6.28 -11.35 -3.02
CA GLU A 199 6.50 -12.72 -3.41
C GLU A 199 5.30 -13.61 -3.07
N ASN A 200 5.11 -14.67 -3.85
CA ASN A 200 4.19 -15.73 -3.47
C ASN A 200 4.60 -16.32 -2.12
N PRO A 201 3.63 -16.63 -1.23
CA PRO A 201 3.92 -17.31 0.02
C PRO A 201 4.73 -18.59 -0.21
N ARG A 202 5.79 -18.78 0.57
CA ARG A 202 6.46 -20.07 0.72
C ARG A 202 5.72 -20.88 1.78
N ALA A 203 5.91 -22.20 1.74
CA ALA A 203 5.40 -23.08 2.78
C ALA A 203 5.87 -22.61 4.18
N GLY A 204 4.92 -22.29 5.05
CA GLY A 204 5.15 -21.83 6.41
C GLY A 204 5.23 -20.31 6.58
N THR A 205 5.31 -19.52 5.51
CA THR A 205 5.35 -18.05 5.60
C THR A 205 3.97 -17.41 5.40
N GLU A 206 2.94 -18.18 5.07
CA GLU A 206 1.58 -17.71 4.77
C GLU A 206 1.02 -16.75 5.83
N PRO A 207 1.20 -16.98 7.15
CA PRO A 207 0.75 -16.02 8.16
C PRO A 207 1.38 -14.64 8.02
N ILE A 208 2.68 -14.58 7.70
CA ILE A 208 3.42 -13.32 7.50
C ILE A 208 2.96 -12.68 6.19
N ASN A 209 2.87 -13.46 5.10
CA ASN A 209 2.39 -12.94 3.82
C ASN A 209 0.98 -12.36 3.92
N ASN A 210 0.06 -13.02 4.64
CA ASN A 210 -1.30 -12.52 4.86
C ASN A 210 -1.33 -11.26 5.72
N LYS A 211 -0.49 -11.19 6.76
CA LYS A 211 -0.32 -9.98 7.58
C LYS A 211 0.18 -8.81 6.73
N VAL A 212 1.23 -9.01 5.93
CA VAL A 212 1.78 -8.00 5.02
C VAL A 212 0.74 -7.60 3.97
N LYS A 213 0.00 -8.56 3.41
CA LYS A 213 -1.10 -8.30 2.47
C LYS A 213 -2.14 -7.35 3.07
N ALA A 214 -2.63 -7.67 4.26
CA ALA A 214 -3.63 -6.87 4.97
C ALA A 214 -3.13 -5.44 5.22
N LEU A 215 -1.87 -5.27 5.66
CA LEU A 215 -1.24 -3.96 5.87
C LEU A 215 -1.19 -3.10 4.59
N PHE A 216 -0.83 -3.70 3.45
CA PHE A 216 -0.81 -2.94 2.20
C PHE A 216 -2.23 -2.58 1.72
N GLU A 217 -3.19 -3.49 1.89
CA GLU A 217 -4.59 -3.28 1.48
C GLU A 217 -5.31 -2.24 2.35
N SER A 218 -5.08 -2.21 3.67
CA SER A 218 -5.61 -1.17 4.58
C SER A 218 -5.14 0.22 4.16
N ALA A 219 -3.89 0.32 3.70
CA ALA A 219 -3.32 1.53 3.11
C ALA A 219 -3.62 1.70 1.62
N HIS A 220 -4.60 0.98 1.06
CA HIS A 220 -5.10 1.10 -0.31
C HIS A 220 -4.09 0.84 -1.43
N PHE A 221 -3.01 0.10 -1.15
CA PHE A 221 -2.16 -0.44 -2.19
C PHE A 221 -2.81 -1.66 -2.85
N LYS A 222 -2.44 -1.91 -4.11
CA LYS A 222 -2.72 -3.16 -4.80
C LYS A 222 -1.48 -4.04 -4.78
N ILE A 223 -1.67 -5.33 -4.61
CA ILE A 223 -0.57 -6.30 -4.59
C ILE A 223 -0.55 -7.05 -5.93
N ASN A 224 0.65 -7.13 -6.52
CA ASN A 224 0.95 -8.06 -7.57
C ASN A 224 1.85 -9.17 -7.02
N TRP A 225 1.38 -10.40 -7.14
CA TRP A 225 2.06 -11.56 -6.57
C TRP A 225 3.11 -12.11 -7.54
N VAL A 226 4.32 -12.31 -7.04
CA VAL A 226 5.48 -12.72 -7.83
C VAL A 226 5.87 -14.14 -7.46
N LYS A 227 5.72 -15.07 -8.42
CA LYS A 227 6.04 -16.50 -8.21
C LYS A 227 7.51 -16.75 -7.89
N ASP A 228 8.41 -16.04 -8.57
CA ASP A 228 9.86 -16.14 -8.40
C ASP A 228 10.43 -14.73 -8.22
N MET A 229 10.52 -14.29 -6.96
CA MET A 229 10.96 -12.95 -6.62
C MET A 229 12.43 -12.72 -7.00
N GLN A 230 13.28 -13.74 -6.86
CA GLN A 230 14.70 -13.64 -7.20
C GLN A 230 14.89 -13.41 -8.71
N ASN A 231 14.29 -14.25 -9.54
CA ASN A 231 14.36 -14.07 -10.98
C ASN A 231 13.69 -12.76 -11.42
N TRP A 232 12.59 -12.36 -10.79
CA TRP A 232 11.95 -11.07 -11.09
C TRP A 232 12.89 -9.89 -10.79
N LEU A 233 13.53 -9.88 -9.63
CA LEU A 233 14.47 -8.84 -9.21
C LEU A 233 15.70 -8.79 -10.13
N TRP A 234 16.27 -9.93 -10.52
CA TRP A 234 17.38 -9.98 -11.48
C TRP A 234 16.99 -9.37 -12.84
N ASN A 235 15.82 -9.74 -13.36
CA ASN A 235 15.31 -9.18 -14.62
C ASN A 235 14.98 -7.68 -14.50
N HIS A 236 14.53 -7.23 -13.33
CA HIS A 236 14.29 -5.81 -13.06
C HIS A 236 15.61 -5.03 -13.00
N PHE A 237 16.58 -5.54 -12.26
CA PHE A 237 17.90 -4.94 -12.12
C PHE A 237 18.63 -4.85 -13.46
N ALA A 238 18.63 -5.93 -14.25
CA ALA A 238 19.23 -5.93 -15.59
C ALA A 238 18.59 -4.89 -16.52
N ARG A 239 17.26 -4.73 -16.47
CA ARG A 239 16.55 -3.69 -17.24
C ARG A 239 16.93 -2.28 -16.78
N ASN A 240 17.00 -2.04 -15.47
CA ASN A 240 17.41 -0.74 -14.94
C ASN A 240 18.85 -0.43 -15.33
N ALA A 241 19.77 -1.37 -15.18
CA ALA A 241 21.17 -1.21 -15.57
C ALA A 241 21.33 -0.92 -17.07
N ALA A 242 20.56 -1.61 -17.92
CA ALA A 242 20.55 -1.35 -19.36
C ALA A 242 20.04 0.07 -19.69
N MET A 243 18.98 0.51 -19.00
CA MET A 243 18.43 1.86 -19.17
C MET A 243 19.40 2.94 -18.67
N GLU A 244 20.01 2.74 -17.51
CA GLU A 244 21.03 3.65 -16.95
C GLU A 244 22.28 3.73 -17.83
N ALA A 245 22.75 2.59 -18.34
CA ALA A 245 23.87 2.56 -19.30
C ALA A 245 23.53 3.34 -20.57
N GLU A 246 22.29 3.28 -21.06
CA GLU A 246 21.85 4.05 -22.21
C GLU A 246 21.76 5.56 -21.90
N VAL A 247 21.28 5.92 -20.72
CA VAL A 247 21.27 7.33 -20.25
C VAL A 247 22.70 7.86 -20.13
N LEU A 248 23.63 7.07 -19.58
CA LEU A 248 25.04 7.44 -19.47
C LEU A 248 25.70 7.58 -20.85
N LYS A 249 25.42 6.68 -21.78
CA LYS A 249 25.90 6.79 -23.18
C LYS A 249 25.35 8.02 -23.90
N ARG A 250 24.11 8.41 -23.62
CA ARG A 250 23.45 9.57 -24.26
C ARG A 250 23.67 10.88 -23.51
N GLY A 251 24.24 10.85 -22.30
CA GLY A 251 24.49 12.00 -21.43
C GLY A 251 23.24 12.68 -20.87
N LYS A 252 22.02 12.26 -21.26
CA LYS A 252 20.70 12.78 -20.84
C LYS A 252 19.65 11.69 -21.05
N PHE A 253 18.55 11.73 -20.28
CA PHE A 253 17.30 11.09 -20.71
C PHE A 253 16.89 11.73 -22.05
N PRO A 254 16.28 10.99 -23.00
CA PRO A 254 15.55 11.63 -24.07
C PRO A 254 14.55 12.57 -23.40
N SER A 255 14.74 13.88 -23.55
CA SER A 255 13.63 14.81 -23.37
C SER A 255 12.50 14.26 -24.23
N ASP A 256 11.29 14.12 -23.65
CA ASP A 256 10.10 13.81 -24.42
C ASP A 256 10.20 14.57 -25.74
N PRO A 257 10.14 13.89 -26.91
CA PRO A 257 9.98 14.65 -28.13
C PRO A 257 8.72 15.48 -27.90
N GLU A 258 8.84 16.80 -28.07
CA GLU A 258 7.69 17.71 -28.06
C GLU A 258 6.50 17.00 -28.72
N PRO A 259 5.27 17.14 -28.20
CA PRO A 259 4.12 16.56 -28.85
C PRO A 259 4.09 17.14 -30.26
N LYS A 260 4.54 16.37 -31.24
CA LYS A 260 4.36 16.70 -32.64
C LYS A 260 2.86 16.84 -32.77
N ARG A 261 2.39 18.08 -32.95
CA ARG A 261 1.07 18.36 -33.47
C ARG A 261 1.04 17.73 -34.85
N THR A 262 0.76 16.45 -34.95
CA THR A 262 0.28 15.86 -36.18
C THR A 262 -1.10 16.46 -36.39
N PRO A 263 -1.32 17.25 -37.45
CA PRO A 263 -2.66 17.67 -37.80
C PRO A 263 -3.45 16.40 -38.09
N PHE A 264 -4.55 16.19 -37.36
CA PHE A 264 -5.57 15.24 -37.77
C PHE A 264 -6.00 15.61 -39.19
N PRO A 265 -5.97 14.70 -40.17
CA PRO A 265 -6.68 14.95 -41.42
C PRO A 265 -8.17 14.94 -41.08
N MET A 266 -8.81 16.10 -41.23
CA MET A 266 -10.26 16.22 -41.30
C MET A 266 -10.70 15.43 -42.54
N LEU A 267 -11.33 14.28 -42.31
CA LEU A 267 -12.03 13.55 -43.36
C LEU A 267 -13.31 14.33 -43.68
N GLY A 268 -13.34 14.89 -44.90
CA GLY A 268 -14.57 15.14 -45.63
C GLY A 268 -14.93 13.94 -46.51
#